data_AF-A0A0F3MCQ6-F1
#
_entry.id   AF-A0A0F3MCQ6-F1
#
_cell.length_a   1.000
_cell.length_b   1.000
_cell.length_c   1.000
_cell.angle_alpha   90.00
_cell.angle_beta   90.00
_cell.angle_gamma   90.00
#
_symmetry.space_group_name_H-M   'P 1'
#
loop_
_entity.id
_entity.type
_entity.pdbx_description
1 polymer ?
#
loop_
_entity_poly.entity_id
_entity_poly.type
_entity_poly.pdbx_seq_one_letter_code
_entity_poly.pdbx_strand_id
1 'polypeptide(L)' 'TLKTQIVVDKKTHQVICTDFSNCKKHDFRLFKESKILINPKVKVITDTGY' A
#
# COMPACT_ATOMS: atom_id res chain seq x y z
N THR A 1 17.56 3.03 4.33
CA THR A 1 17.01 2.42 3.10
C THR A 1 15.68 3.04 2.81
N LEU A 2 15.46 3.45 1.56
CA LEU A 2 14.16 3.97 1.09
C LEU A 2 13.20 2.78 0.92
N LYS A 3 12.03 2.83 1.54
CA LYS A 3 10.99 1.81 1.39
C LYS A 3 9.83 2.39 0.59
N THR A 4 9.37 1.63 -0.38
CA THR A 4 8.24 1.97 -1.24
C THR A 4 7.10 1.00 -0.95
N GLN A 5 5.88 1.49 -0.84
CA GLN A 5 4.66 0.69 -0.85
C GLN A 5 3.83 1.08 -2.06
N ILE A 6 3.23 0.09 -2.74
CA ILE A 6 2.51 0.30 -3.99
C ILE A 6 1.16 -0.41 -3.90
N VAL A 7 0.11 0.27 -4.31
CA VAL A 7 -1.22 -0.32 -4.54
C VAL A 7 -1.41 -0.49 -6.04
N VAL A 8 -1.71 -1.71 -6.45
CA VAL A 8 -1.88 -2.08 -7.86
C VAL A 8 -3.25 -2.72 -8.03
N ASP A 9 -3.95 -2.34 -9.10
CA ASP A 9 -5.15 -3.05 -9.52
C ASP A 9 -4.78 -4.45 -10.04
N LYS A 10 -5.33 -5.50 -9.42
CA LYS A 10 -4.98 -6.88 -9.75
C LYS A 10 -5.32 -7.26 -11.19
N LYS A 11 -6.35 -6.66 -11.81
CA LYS A 11 -6.85 -7.05 -13.13
C LYS A 11 -6.10 -6.35 -14.26
N THR A 12 -5.89 -5.05 -14.09
CA THR A 12 -5.29 -4.17 -15.12
C THR A 12 -3.80 -3.94 -14.90
N HIS A 13 -3.26 -4.37 -13.75
CA HIS A 13 -1.89 -4.09 -13.30
C HIS A 13 -1.53 -2.60 -13.25
N GLN A 14 -2.53 -1.73 -13.22
CA GLN A 14 -2.32 -0.29 -13.10
C GLN A 14 -1.93 0.06 -11.66
N VAL A 15 -0.91 0.90 -11.54
CA VAL A 15 -0.51 1.46 -10.25
C VAL A 15 -1.51 2.54 -9.85
N ILE A 16 -2.19 2.33 -8.73
CA ILE A 16 -3.21 3.24 -8.20
C ILE A 16 -2.56 4.28 -7.28
N CYS A 17 -1.62 3.84 -6.46
CA CYS A 17 -0.97 4.70 -5.47
C CYS A 17 0.43 4.17 -5.14
N THR A 18 1.36 5.09 -4.92
CA THR A 18 2.72 4.81 -4.42
C THR A 18 2.98 5.69 -3.21
N ASP A 19 3.57 5.12 -2.18
CA ASP A 19 4.05 5.87 -1.02
C ASP A 19 5.51 5.50 -0.72
N PHE A 20 6.31 6.49 -0.38
CA PHE A 20 7.75 6.38 -0.17
C PHE A 20 8.10 6.88 1.22
N SER A 21 8.91 6.13 1.95
CA SER A 21 9.37 6.55 3.27
C SER A 21 10.83 6.21 3.53
N ASN A 22 11.50 7.10 4.24
CA ASN A 22 12.82 6.87 4.80
C ASN A 22 12.69 6.24 6.20
N CYS A 23 12.29 4.97 6.28
CA CYS A 23 12.21 4.25 7.57
C CYS A 23 12.20 2.73 7.44
N LYS A 24 12.61 2.04 8.53
CA LYS A 24 12.37 0.60 8.77
C LYS A 24 10.91 0.34 9.17
N LYS A 25 9.93 0.88 8.43
CA LYS A 25 8.50 0.66 8.72
C LYS A 25 8.10 -0.74 8.22
N HIS A 26 7.76 -1.65 9.15
CA HIS A 26 7.10 -2.92 8.84
C HIS A 26 5.57 -2.74 8.72
N ASP A 27 4.86 -3.76 8.21
CA ASP A 27 3.40 -3.93 8.33
C ASP A 27 2.47 -2.90 7.67
N PHE A 28 2.70 -2.53 6.40
CA PHE A 28 1.80 -1.65 5.61
C PHE A 28 1.38 -0.35 6.32
N ARG A 29 2.17 0.07 7.32
CA ARG A 29 1.76 1.10 8.27
C ARG A 29 1.59 2.46 7.61
N LEU A 30 2.30 2.69 6.51
CA LEU A 30 2.18 3.89 5.67
C LEU A 30 0.75 4.06 5.13
N PHE A 31 0.15 3.00 4.60
CA PHE A 31 -1.22 3.05 4.10
C PHE A 31 -2.28 3.10 5.22
N LYS A 32 -1.99 2.52 6.38
CA LYS A 32 -2.84 2.69 7.58
C LYS A 32 -2.83 4.14 8.09
N GLU A 33 -1.66 4.78 8.08
CA GLU A 33 -1.48 6.15 8.60
C GLU A 33 -1.94 7.23 7.61
N SER A 34 -1.79 7.02 6.30
CA SER A 34 -2.17 7.99 5.26
C SER A 34 -3.68 8.12 5.03
N LYS A 35 -4.52 7.31 5.70
CA LYS A 35 -5.99 7.37 5.63
C LYS A 35 -6.52 7.38 4.20
N ILE A 36 -5.91 6.59 3.30
CA ILE A 36 -6.35 6.54 1.90
C ILE A 36 -7.81 6.10 1.86
N LEU A 37 -8.65 6.92 1.22
CA LEU A 37 -10.06 6.64 1.03
C LEU A 37 -10.24 5.55 -0.03
N ILE A 38 -10.07 4.30 0.40
CA ILE A 38 -10.43 3.14 -0.41
C ILE A 38 -11.93 2.94 -0.24
N ASN A 39 -12.65 2.82 -1.35
CA ASN A 39 -14.08 2.53 -1.31
C ASN A 39 -14.30 1.23 -0.50
N PRO A 40 -15.15 1.22 0.54
CA PRO A 40 -15.33 0.06 1.41
C PRO A 40 -15.84 -1.19 0.69
N LYS A 41 -16.37 -1.06 -0.54
CA LYS A 41 -16.73 -2.21 -1.39
C LYS A 41 -15.52 -2.87 -2.06
N VAL A 42 -14.35 -2.25 -2.02
CA VAL A 42 -13.11 -2.74 -2.62
C VAL A 42 -12.36 -3.57 -1.58
N LYS A 43 -12.12 -4.83 -1.91
CA LYS A 43 -11.32 -5.73 -1.07
C LYS A 43 -9.84 -5.48 -1.34
N VAL A 44 -9.12 -5.01 -0.32
CA VAL A 44 -7.65 -4.87 -0.36
C VAL A 44 -7.04 -6.17 0.16
N ILE A 45 -6.06 -6.71 -0.58
CA ILE A 45 -5.26 -7.85 -0.16
C ILE A 45 -3.87 -7.31 0.16
N THR A 46 -3.39 -7.56 1.37
CA THR A 46 -2.05 -7.15 1.83
C THR A 46 -1.17 -8.38 1.92
N ASP A 47 0.05 -8.30 1.38
CA ASP A 47 1.02 -9.39 1.46
C ASP A 47 1.75 -9.36 2.81
N THR A 48 1.44 -10.28 3.72
CA THR A 48 2.08 -10.32 5.05
C THR A 48 3.54 -10.82 5.03
N GLY A 49 4.16 -10.98 3.87
CA GLY A 49 5.57 -11.34 3.75
C GLY A 49 6.53 -10.24 4.21
N TYR A 50 6.90 -10.27 5.50
CA TYR A 50 8.06 -9.68 6.20
C TYR A 50 8.53 -8.24 5.87
#